data_AF-A0A3C0BHB1-F1
#
_entry.id   AF-A0A3C0BHB1-F1
#
_cell.length_a   1.000
_cell.length_b   1.000
_cell.length_c   1.000
_cell.angle_alpha   90.00
_cell.angle_beta   90.00
_cell.angle_gamma   90.00
#
_symmetry.space_group_name_H-M   'P 1'
#
loop_
_entity.id
_entity.type
_entity.pdbx_description
1 polymer ?
#
loop_
_entity_poly.entity_id
_entity_poly.type
_entity_poly.pdbx_seq_one_letter_code
_entity_poly.pdbx_strand_id
1 'polypeptide(L)' 'MIRVLIADDSAVVRAMVRQVMENDVRFEIAGEASNGEDAVRCNEK' A
#
# COMPACT_ATOMS: atom_id res chain seq x y z
N MET A 1 10.71 -4.31 10.73
CA MET A 1 9.74 -3.41 10.07
C MET A 1 9.47 -3.97 8.70
N ILE A 2 8.22 -4.34 8.40
CA ILE A 2 7.81 -4.93 7.13
C ILE A 2 7.31 -3.79 6.24
N ARG A 3 7.95 -3.58 5.09
CA ARG A 3 7.57 -2.54 4.13
C ARG A 3 6.51 -3.10 3.19
N VAL A 4 5.37 -2.40 3.09
CA VAL A 4 4.18 -2.86 2.35
C VAL A 4 3.80 -1.83 1.30
N LEU A 5 3.45 -2.32 0.11
CA LEU A 5 2.79 -1.56 -0.96
C LEU A 5 1.33 -1.99 -1.00
N ILE A 6 0.39 -1.03 -0.96
CA ILE A 6 -1.05 -1.32 -1.08
C ILE A 6 -1.46 -1.06 -2.53
N ALA A 7 -1.89 -2.10 -3.24
CA ALA A 7 -2.35 -2.00 -4.62
C ALA A 7 -3.81 -2.50 -4.74
N ASP A 8 -4.72 -1.61 -5.14
CA ASP A 8 -6.15 -1.89 -5.33
C ASP A 8 -6.77 -0.81 -6.23
N ASP A 9 -7.72 -1.15 -7.10
CA ASP A 9 -8.37 -0.19 -8.01
C ASP A 9 -9.42 0.69 -7.30
N SER A 10 -9.86 0.28 -6.11
CA SER A 10 -10.78 1.04 -5.27
C SER A 10 -10.04 1.91 -4.25
N ALA A 11 -10.19 3.23 -4.39
CA ALA A 11 -9.65 4.19 -3.42
C ALA A 11 -10.19 3.98 -1.99
N VAL A 12 -11.44 3.53 -1.86
CA VAL A 12 -12.06 3.24 -0.56
C VAL A 12 -11.39 2.04 0.11
N VAL A 13 -11.12 0.98 -0.65
CA VAL A 13 -10.46 -0.22 -0.11
C VAL A 13 -9.02 0.10 0.30
N ARG A 14 -8.26 0.86 -0.51
CA ARG A 14 -6.90 1.28 -0.12
C ARG A 14 -6.89 2.07 1.19
N ALA A 15 -7.82 3.01 1.36
CA ALA A 15 -7.94 3.78 2.60
C ALA A 15 -8.26 2.90 3.82
N MET A 16 -9.16 1.92 3.66
CA MET A 16 -9.49 0.96 4.72
C MET A 16 -8.28 0.09 5.10
N VAL A 17 -7.57 -0.47 4.12
CA VAL A 17 -6.38 -1.31 4.35
C VAL A 17 -5.27 -0.49 5.01
N ARG A 18 -5.02 0.74 4.52
CA ARG A 18 -4.08 1.69 5.13
C ARG A 18 -4.37 1.89 6.60
N GLN A 19 -5.62 2.21 6.95
CA GLN A 19 -6.01 2.46 8.34
C GLN A 19 -5.75 1.23 9.23
N VAL A 20 -6.00 0.01 8.74
CA VAL A 20 -5.71 -1.21 9.48
C VAL A 20 -4.20 -1.39 9.68
N MET A 21 -3.38 -1.12 8.65
CA MET A 21 -1.93 -1.29 8.71
C MET A 21 -1.25 -0.22 9.57
N GLU A 22 -1.72 1.03 9.56
CA GLU A 22 -1.18 2.13 10.36
C GLU A 22 -1.34 1.92 11.87
N ASN A 23 -2.29 1.07 12.29
CA ASN A 23 -2.49 0.71 13.69
C ASN A 23 -1.49 -0.34 14.22
N ASP A 24 -0.65 -0.93 13.36
CA ASP A 24 0.32 -1.95 13.75
C ASP A 24 1.75 -1.51 13.39
N VAL A 25 2.55 -1.21 14.42
CA VAL A 25 3.93 -0.70 14.32
C VAL A 25 4.91 -1.64 13.60
N ARG A 26 4.51 -2.89 13.33
CA ARG A 26 5.33 -3.82 12.55
C ARG A 26 5.40 -3.42 11.08
N PHE A 27 4.42 -2.68 10.57
CA PHE A 27 4.30 -2.31 9.16
C PHE A 27 4.73 -0.88 8.89
N GLU A 28 5.28 -0.68 7.70
CA GLU A 28 5.56 0.63 7.11
C GLU A 28 4.92 0.65 5.72
N ILE A 29 4.01 1.60 5.49
CA ILE A 29 3.40 1.78 4.17
C ILE A 29 4.42 2.52 3.29
N ALA A 30 5.04 1.80 2.37
CA ALA A 30 6.05 2.31 1.46
C ALA A 30 5.46 3.00 0.21
N GLY A 31 4.16 2.80 -0.05
CA GLY A 31 3.44 3.43 -1.17
C GLY A 31 2.04 2.87 -1.35
N GLU A 32 1.30 3.47 -2.29
CA GLU A 32 0.03 2.96 -2.81
C GLU A 32 0.03 2.97 -4.33
N ALA A 33 -0.78 2.08 -4.93
CA ALA A 33 -1.01 2.03 -6.37
C ALA A 33 -2.50 1.78 -6.69
N SER A 34 -3.01 2.47 -7.71
CA SER A 34 -4.38 2.29 -8.20
C SER A 34 -4.53 1.26 -9.32
N ASN A 35 -3.42 0.71 -9.81
CA ASN A 35 -3.39 -0.28 -10.88
C ASN A 35 -2.06 -1.04 -10.84
N GLY A 36 -1.94 -2.06 -11.70
CA GLY A 36 -0.75 -2.92 -11.75
C GLY A 36 0.52 -2.22 -12.23
N GLU A 37 0.41 -1.32 -13.22
CA GLU A 37 1.58 -0.61 -13.76
C GLU A 37 2.20 0.31 -12.70
N ASP A 38 1.36 1.08 -12.00
CA ASP A 38 1.76 1.91 -10.88
C ASP A 38 2.38 1.07 -9.75
N ALA A 39 1.82 -0.11 -9.48
CA ALA A 39 2.33 -1.00 -8.43
C ALA A 39 3.74 -1.51 -8.75
N VAL A 40 3.99 -1.89 -10.00
CA VAL A 40 5.33 -2.32 -10.46
C VAL A 40 6.31 -1.15 -10.35
N ARG A 41 5.93 0.04 -10.84
CA ARG A 41 6.77 1.25 -10.77
C ARG A 41 7.12 1.66 -9.34
N CYS A 42 6.21 1.47 -8.38
CA CYS A 42 6.49 1.72 -6.96
C CYS A 42 7.48 0.72 -6.34
N ASN A 43 7.65 -0.46 -6.93
CA ASN A 43 8.54 -1.51 -6.44
C ASN A 43 9.93 -1.50 -7.10
N GLU A 44 10.08 -0.79 -8.23
CA GLU A 44 11.38 -0.54 -8.86
C GLU A 44 12.15 0.54 -8.07
N LYS A 45 12.87 0.12 -7.03
CA LYS A 45 13.89 0.90 -6.34
C LYS A 45 15.24 0.19 -6.37
#